data_AF-A0A963CBC4-F1
#
_entry.id   AF-A0A963CBC4-F1
#
_cell.length_a   1.000
_cell.length_b   1.000
_cell.length_c   1.000
_cell.angle_alpha   90.00
_cell.angle_beta   90.00
_cell.angle_gamma   90.00
#
_symmetry.space_group_name_H-M   'P 1'
#
loop_
_entity.id
_entity.type
_entity.pdbx_description
1 polymer ?
#
loop_
_entity_poly.entity_id
_entity_poly.type
_entity_poly.pdbx_seq_one_letter_code
_entity_poly.pdbx_strand_id
1 'polypeptide(L)'
;MNDHSFARPGLRAILLAALAPGLVGTAAAQLELTEAELFFELNDTDGDLGLHAAIDGGPYTRLEIEGPNGRRLLRLSASGALAKQGMTQFALESAEPDFEELLPEDFFWRFPEGPYEIEIKHRREEAEATVFLSHVLAAPPSGIMINDEPAAHDCDSPDLPIVVNPVTVRWAPVTTSHPTLGAFGPVEIARYQFFVEQDDAKLSMDLPPTVTEFAIPPDMTAEGGTFKFEIIARADNLNNTAIESCFIVDPM
;
A
#
# COMPACT_ATOMS: atom_id res chain seq x y z
N MET A 1 13.89 -22.54 -6.77
CA MET A 1 13.29 -23.38 -5.72
C MET A 1 13.04 -22.43 -4.56
N ASN A 2 11.80 -22.41 -4.05
CA ASN A 2 11.13 -21.36 -3.24
C ASN A 2 10.53 -20.29 -4.18
N ASP A 3 9.24 -20.22 -4.50
CA ASP A 3 7.96 -20.60 -3.86
C ASP A 3 7.65 -19.77 -2.61
N HIS A 4 7.07 -18.58 -2.84
CA HIS A 4 6.44 -17.73 -1.84
C HIS A 4 4.94 -17.65 -2.16
N SER A 5 4.21 -18.67 -1.71
CA SER A 5 2.76 -18.61 -1.54
C SER A 5 2.47 -17.87 -0.25
N PHE A 6 1.91 -16.66 -0.35
CA PHE A 6 1.23 -16.01 0.76
C PHE A 6 -0.18 -16.61 0.89
N ALA A 7 -0.40 -17.42 1.91
CA ALA A 7 -1.74 -17.90 2.28
C ALA A 7 -2.17 -17.20 3.58
N ARG A 8 -3.15 -16.30 3.50
CA ARG A 8 -3.92 -15.82 4.66
C ARG A 8 -5.09 -16.78 4.96
N PRO A 9 -5.47 -17.00 6.24
CA PRO A 9 -6.54 -17.93 6.59
C PRO A 9 -7.92 -17.29 6.38
N GLY A 10 -8.62 -17.66 5.31
CA GLY A 10 -10.02 -17.31 5.07
C GLY A 10 -11.00 -18.17 5.87
N LEU A 11 -12.07 -17.54 6.33
CA LEU A 11 -13.22 -18.15 7.01
C LEU A 11 -13.79 -19.33 6.19
N ARG A 12 -13.78 -20.55 6.74
CA ARG A 12 -14.31 -21.74 6.07
C ARG A 12 -15.84 -21.77 6.14
N ALA A 13 -16.52 -21.47 5.04
CA ALA A 13 -17.90 -21.88 4.83
C ALA A 13 -17.94 -23.40 4.58
N ILE A 14 -18.56 -24.17 5.46
CA ILE A 14 -18.80 -25.60 5.27
C ILE A 14 -20.09 -25.76 4.45
N LEU A 15 -19.96 -26.12 3.18
CA LEU A 15 -21.07 -26.55 2.34
C LEU A 15 -21.09 -28.10 2.30
N LEU A 16 -22.15 -28.72 2.81
CA LEU A 16 -22.39 -30.16 2.61
C LEU A 16 -22.82 -30.38 1.15
N ALA A 17 -21.96 -31.01 0.35
CA ALA A 17 -22.30 -31.45 -1.00
C ALA A 17 -22.86 -32.89 -0.98
N ALA A 18 -24.07 -33.09 -1.49
CA ALA A 18 -24.61 -34.40 -1.80
C ALA A 18 -23.93 -34.94 -3.08
N LEU A 19 -23.33 -36.13 -2.99
CA LEU A 19 -22.61 -36.80 -4.07
C LEU A 19 -23.58 -37.33 -5.14
N ALA A 20 -23.45 -36.81 -6.36
CA ALA A 20 -23.89 -37.49 -7.58
C ALA A 20 -22.67 -37.71 -8.49
N PRO A 21 -22.43 -38.93 -9.01
CA PRO A 21 -21.29 -39.20 -9.88
C PRO A 21 -21.61 -38.77 -11.32
N GLY A 22 -20.91 -37.78 -11.85
CA GLY A 22 -21.08 -37.36 -13.24
C GLY A 22 -20.00 -36.40 -13.73
N LEU A 23 -19.23 -36.86 -14.72
CA LEU A 23 -18.30 -36.14 -15.59
C LEU A 23 -17.29 -35.18 -14.93
N VAL A 24 -16.04 -35.64 -14.81
CA VAL A 24 -14.87 -34.76 -14.66
C VAL A 24 -14.61 -34.07 -15.99
N GLY A 25 -15.41 -33.04 -16.29
CA GLY A 25 -14.94 -31.95 -17.12
C GLY A 25 -13.95 -31.15 -16.28
N THR A 26 -12.72 -30.98 -16.74
CA THR A 26 -11.84 -29.95 -16.18
C THR A 26 -12.55 -28.62 -16.41
N ALA A 27 -13.24 -28.09 -15.41
CA ALA A 27 -13.71 -26.72 -15.45
C ALA A 27 -12.46 -25.87 -15.70
N ALA A 28 -12.41 -25.21 -16.86
CA ALA A 28 -11.48 -24.12 -17.03
C ALA A 28 -11.73 -23.17 -15.85
N ALA A 29 -10.68 -22.80 -15.12
CA ALA A 29 -10.82 -21.84 -14.03
C ALA A 29 -11.49 -20.59 -14.62
N GLN A 30 -12.63 -20.21 -14.06
CA GLN A 30 -13.33 -19.00 -14.46
C GLN A 30 -12.39 -17.81 -14.26
N LEU A 31 -12.43 -16.84 -15.17
CA LEU A 31 -11.68 -15.61 -14.99
C LEU A 31 -12.18 -14.93 -13.72
N GLU A 32 -11.27 -14.59 -12.82
CA GLU A 32 -11.57 -14.01 -11.50
C GLU A 32 -10.48 -12.99 -11.17
N LEU A 33 -10.87 -11.96 -10.41
CA LEU A 33 -9.96 -11.03 -9.74
C LEU A 33 -9.66 -11.58 -8.35
N THR A 34 -8.39 -11.86 -8.07
CA THR A 34 -7.95 -12.27 -6.73
C THR A 34 -7.49 -11.08 -5.88
N GLU A 35 -7.16 -9.96 -6.55
CA GLU A 35 -6.84 -8.69 -5.92
C GLU A 35 -7.40 -7.55 -6.79
N ALA A 36 -8.00 -6.57 -6.13
CA ALA A 36 -8.51 -5.35 -6.73
C ALA A 36 -8.46 -4.23 -5.68
N GLU A 37 -7.43 -3.41 -5.76
CA GLU A 37 -7.21 -2.29 -4.85
C GLU A 37 -7.03 -0.99 -5.64
N LEU A 38 -7.56 0.10 -5.10
CA LEU A 38 -7.38 1.47 -5.58
C LEU A 38 -7.38 2.39 -4.37
N PHE A 39 -6.29 3.11 -4.13
CA PHE A 39 -6.11 3.90 -2.92
C PHE A 39 -5.18 5.08 -3.14
N PHE A 40 -5.18 6.02 -2.19
CA PHE A 40 -4.21 7.11 -2.15
C PHE A 40 -3.03 6.77 -1.26
N GLU A 41 -1.86 7.25 -1.65
CA GLU A 41 -0.66 7.28 -0.81
C GLU A 41 -0.22 8.73 -0.62
N LEU A 42 -0.21 9.17 0.63
CA LEU A 42 0.27 10.49 1.05
C LEU A 42 1.65 10.32 1.66
N ASN A 43 2.68 10.97 1.14
CA ASN A 43 3.89 11.26 1.89
C ASN A 43 3.71 12.61 2.60
N ASP A 44 3.40 12.57 3.90
CA ASP A 44 3.13 13.79 4.67
C ASP A 44 4.39 14.61 4.94
N THR A 45 5.57 13.97 4.93
CA THR A 45 6.85 14.67 5.11
C THR A 45 7.14 15.55 3.89
N ASP A 46 7.04 14.97 2.68
CA ASP A 46 7.39 15.68 1.44
C ASP A 46 6.22 16.46 0.83
N GLY A 47 5.00 16.20 1.32
CA GLY A 47 3.81 16.92 0.89
C GLY A 47 3.43 16.61 -0.55
N ASP A 48 3.33 15.32 -0.87
CA ASP A 48 2.85 14.82 -2.16
C ASP A 48 1.73 13.79 -1.97
N LEU A 49 1.03 13.48 -3.06
CA LEU A 49 -0.09 12.55 -3.04
C LEU A 49 -0.19 11.78 -4.36
N GLY A 50 -0.27 10.46 -4.26
CA GLY A 50 -0.39 9.56 -5.40
C GLY A 50 -1.64 8.72 -5.39
N LEU A 51 -2.06 8.29 -6.58
CA LEU A 51 -3.05 7.24 -6.77
C LEU A 51 -2.34 5.94 -7.11
N HIS A 52 -2.62 4.91 -6.32
CA HIS A 52 -2.06 3.58 -6.46
C HIS A 52 -3.16 2.56 -6.76
N ALA A 53 -2.83 1.53 -7.53
CA ALA A 53 -3.71 0.38 -7.74
C ALA A 53 -2.91 -0.91 -7.83
N ALA A 54 -3.47 -1.99 -7.28
CA ALA A 54 -2.97 -3.34 -7.39
C ALA A 54 -4.09 -4.26 -7.89
N ILE A 55 -3.82 -4.97 -8.99
CA ILE A 55 -4.75 -5.88 -9.64
C ILE A 55 -4.03 -7.21 -9.88
N ASP A 56 -4.61 -8.30 -9.40
CA ASP A 56 -4.13 -9.66 -9.64
C ASP A 56 -5.32 -10.59 -9.95
N GLY A 57 -5.10 -11.63 -10.75
CA GLY A 57 -6.13 -12.57 -11.14
C GLY A 57 -5.78 -13.46 -12.33
N GLY A 58 -6.82 -14.05 -12.92
CA GLY A 58 -6.69 -14.96 -14.06
C GLY A 58 -6.09 -14.29 -15.30
N PRO A 59 -5.58 -15.06 -16.28
CA PRO A 59 -4.80 -14.50 -17.39
C PRO A 59 -5.66 -13.60 -18.28
N TYR A 60 -5.63 -12.28 -18.10
CA TYR A 60 -6.40 -11.32 -18.88
C TYR A 60 -5.58 -10.70 -20.02
N THR A 61 -6.27 -10.25 -21.07
CA THR A 61 -5.66 -9.50 -22.17
C THR A 61 -6.08 -8.05 -22.21
N ARG A 62 -7.09 -7.67 -21.41
CA ARG A 62 -7.49 -6.28 -21.19
C ARG A 62 -7.78 -6.05 -19.72
N LEU A 63 -7.45 -4.86 -19.28
CA LEU A 63 -7.80 -4.30 -17.97
C LEU A 63 -8.34 -2.90 -18.21
N GLU A 64 -9.44 -2.56 -17.55
CA GLU A 64 -10.06 -1.25 -17.56
C GLU A 64 -10.40 -0.83 -16.14
N ILE A 65 -10.16 0.45 -15.84
CA ILE A 65 -10.56 1.07 -14.57
C ILE A 65 -11.45 2.27 -14.92
N GLU A 66 -12.68 2.28 -14.43
CA GLU A 66 -13.63 3.39 -14.60
C GLU A 66 -13.98 3.97 -13.24
N GLY A 67 -13.91 5.29 -13.12
CA GLY A 67 -14.32 6.01 -11.92
C GLY A 67 -15.78 6.44 -11.94
N PRO A 68 -16.19 7.23 -10.94
CA PRO A 68 -17.54 7.75 -10.84
C PRO A 68 -18.02 8.40 -12.14
N ASN A 69 -19.27 8.09 -12.51
CA ASN A 69 -19.92 8.52 -13.75
C ASN A 69 -19.34 7.92 -15.05
N GLY A 70 -18.67 6.77 -14.98
CA GLY A 70 -18.10 6.08 -16.14
C GLY A 70 -16.88 6.80 -16.73
N ARG A 71 -16.21 7.64 -15.92
CA ARG A 71 -14.99 8.32 -16.37
C ARG A 71 -13.84 7.30 -16.35
N ARG A 72 -13.46 6.84 -17.53
CA ARG A 72 -12.32 5.93 -17.68
C ARG A 72 -11.02 6.56 -17.15
N LEU A 73 -10.41 5.86 -16.19
CA LEU A 73 -9.11 6.19 -15.62
C LEU A 73 -7.98 5.51 -16.40
N LEU A 74 -8.13 4.22 -16.69
CA LEU A 74 -7.09 3.42 -17.35
C LEU A 74 -7.70 2.42 -18.33
N ARG A 75 -6.98 2.18 -19.44
CA ARG A 75 -7.21 1.01 -20.30
C ARG A 75 -5.87 0.41 -20.72
N LEU A 76 -5.70 -0.87 -20.43
CA LEU A 76 -4.56 -1.66 -20.87
C LEU A 76 -5.02 -2.77 -21.82
N SER A 77 -4.16 -3.10 -22.78
CA SER A 77 -4.42 -4.17 -23.74
C SER A 77 -3.11 -4.86 -24.12
N ALA A 78 -3.05 -6.16 -23.85
CA ALA A 78 -1.97 -7.01 -24.30
C ALA A 78 -1.97 -7.11 -25.83
N SER A 79 -0.78 -7.17 -26.42
CA SER A 79 -0.59 -7.33 -27.87
C SER A 79 0.39 -8.47 -28.17
N GLY A 80 0.42 -8.92 -29.43
CA GLY A 80 1.40 -9.90 -29.90
C GLY A 80 1.37 -11.24 -29.14
N ALA A 81 2.53 -11.69 -28.69
CA ALA A 81 2.66 -12.93 -27.92
C ALA A 81 1.99 -12.83 -26.54
N LEU A 82 2.05 -11.66 -25.89
CA LEU A 82 1.41 -11.45 -24.59
C LEU A 82 -0.11 -11.56 -24.68
N ALA A 83 -0.74 -11.14 -25.79
CA ALA A 83 -2.18 -11.36 -26.02
C ALA A 83 -2.58 -12.84 -26.13
N LYS A 84 -1.63 -13.73 -26.46
CA LYS A 84 -1.87 -15.18 -26.49
C LYS A 84 -1.65 -15.82 -25.11
N GLN A 85 -0.76 -15.24 -24.31
CA GLN A 85 -0.37 -15.73 -22.99
C GLN A 85 -1.30 -15.23 -21.88
N GLY A 86 -1.69 -13.95 -21.91
CA GLY A 86 -2.37 -13.25 -20.83
C GLY A 86 -1.39 -12.59 -19.84
N MET A 87 -1.89 -11.55 -19.16
CA MET A 87 -1.29 -10.91 -17.98
C MET A 87 -2.04 -11.40 -16.75
N THR A 88 -1.37 -11.50 -15.61
CA THR A 88 -2.00 -11.92 -14.35
C THR A 88 -2.02 -10.79 -13.33
N GLN A 89 -0.99 -9.94 -13.35
CA GLN A 89 -0.81 -8.90 -12.36
C GLN A 89 -0.52 -7.56 -13.04
N PHE A 90 -1.06 -6.48 -12.47
CA PHE A 90 -0.73 -5.11 -12.82
C PHE A 90 -0.74 -4.24 -11.56
N ALA A 91 0.32 -3.46 -11.38
CA ALA A 91 0.39 -2.41 -10.39
C ALA A 91 0.60 -1.07 -11.11
N LEU A 92 -0.03 -0.02 -10.60
CA LEU A 92 0.19 1.34 -11.06
C LEU A 92 0.38 2.28 -9.88
N GLU A 93 1.15 3.31 -10.16
CA GLU A 93 1.36 4.47 -9.32
C GLU A 93 1.30 5.69 -10.25
N SER A 94 0.54 6.70 -9.86
CA SER A 94 0.52 7.97 -10.60
C SER A 94 1.78 8.77 -10.31
N ALA A 95 2.05 9.81 -11.11
CA ALA A 95 3.02 10.81 -10.67
C ALA A 95 2.54 11.46 -9.35
N GLU A 96 3.49 11.79 -8.47
CA GLU A 96 3.27 12.38 -7.14
C GLU A 96 3.94 13.76 -7.10
N PRO A 97 3.40 14.77 -7.81
CA PRO A 97 3.87 16.14 -7.67
C PRO A 97 3.64 16.62 -6.23
N ASP A 98 4.58 17.41 -5.73
CA ASP A 98 4.42 18.10 -4.44
C ASP A 98 3.24 19.08 -4.46
N PHE A 99 2.84 19.56 -3.28
CA PHE A 99 1.72 20.47 -3.14
C PHE A 99 1.97 21.90 -3.66
N GLU A 100 3.21 22.25 -4.02
CA GLU A 100 3.49 23.49 -4.76
C GLU A 100 3.18 23.34 -6.26
N GLU A 101 3.40 22.13 -6.81
CA GLU A 101 3.11 21.78 -8.20
C GLU A 101 1.64 21.37 -8.44
N LEU A 102 1.01 20.68 -7.48
CA LEU A 102 -0.38 20.25 -7.55
C LEU A 102 -1.07 20.39 -6.19
N LEU A 103 -2.02 21.32 -6.10
CA LEU A 103 -2.80 21.50 -4.89
C LEU A 103 -3.61 20.23 -4.54
N PRO A 104 -3.73 19.86 -3.25
CA PRO A 104 -4.50 18.70 -2.82
C PRO A 104 -5.95 18.69 -3.33
N GLU A 105 -6.63 19.84 -3.34
CA GLU A 105 -7.99 19.93 -3.87
C GLU A 105 -8.09 19.58 -5.36
N ASP A 106 -7.08 19.94 -6.15
CA ASP A 106 -7.03 19.62 -7.58
C ASP A 106 -6.72 18.14 -7.80
N PHE A 107 -5.91 17.54 -6.93
CA PHE A 107 -5.70 16.09 -6.92
C PHE A 107 -7.00 15.34 -6.63
N PHE A 108 -7.70 15.68 -5.55
CA PHE A 108 -8.98 15.06 -5.18
C PHE A 108 -10.07 15.29 -6.25
N TRP A 109 -10.02 16.41 -6.98
CA TRP A 109 -10.90 16.65 -8.12
C TRP A 109 -10.59 15.75 -9.34
N ARG A 110 -9.32 15.41 -9.56
CA ARG A 110 -8.93 14.45 -10.62
C ARG A 110 -9.44 13.05 -10.31
N PHE A 111 -9.43 12.67 -9.03
CA PHE A 111 -9.80 11.34 -8.53
C PHE A 111 -10.94 11.45 -7.51
N PRO A 112 -12.18 11.66 -7.97
CA PRO A 112 -13.32 11.89 -7.08
C PRO A 112 -13.60 10.67 -6.20
N GLU A 113 -14.01 10.92 -4.94
CA GLU A 113 -14.47 9.87 -4.03
C GLU A 113 -15.65 9.10 -4.63
N GLY A 114 -15.67 7.79 -4.43
CA GLY A 114 -16.80 6.96 -4.83
C GLY A 114 -16.41 5.57 -5.33
N PRO A 115 -17.39 4.86 -5.94
CA PRO A 115 -17.14 3.56 -6.52
C PRO A 115 -16.35 3.67 -7.84
N TYR A 116 -15.34 2.84 -7.96
CA TYR A 116 -14.58 2.58 -9.17
C TYR A 116 -14.79 1.14 -9.58
N GLU A 117 -14.95 0.91 -10.88
CA GLU A 117 -15.12 -0.41 -11.48
C GLU A 117 -13.79 -0.84 -12.12
N ILE A 118 -13.33 -2.03 -11.75
CA ILE A 118 -12.13 -2.67 -12.29
C ILE A 118 -12.61 -3.89 -13.06
N GLU A 119 -12.31 -3.92 -14.36
CA GLU A 119 -12.74 -4.99 -15.25
C GLU A 119 -11.53 -5.62 -15.94
N ILE A 120 -11.44 -6.95 -15.89
CA ILE A 120 -10.50 -7.74 -16.67
C ILE A 120 -11.23 -8.59 -17.70
N LYS A 121 -10.61 -8.75 -18.88
CA LYS A 121 -11.18 -9.57 -19.97
C LYS A 121 -10.17 -10.53 -20.56
N HIS A 122 -10.60 -11.77 -20.80
CA HIS A 122 -9.87 -12.74 -21.62
C HIS A 122 -10.83 -13.42 -22.60
N ARG A 123 -10.62 -13.21 -23.91
CA ARG A 123 -11.47 -13.77 -24.98
C ARG A 123 -12.94 -13.39 -24.83
N ARG A 124 -13.77 -14.28 -24.29
CA ARG A 124 -15.22 -14.10 -24.06
C ARG A 124 -15.58 -14.07 -22.58
N GLU A 125 -14.58 -14.21 -21.71
CA GLU A 125 -14.73 -14.19 -20.27
C GLU A 125 -14.32 -12.81 -19.76
N GLU A 126 -15.03 -12.35 -18.75
CA GLU A 126 -14.81 -11.10 -18.05
C GLU A 126 -14.97 -11.34 -16.55
N ALA A 127 -14.27 -10.54 -15.75
CA ALA A 127 -14.45 -10.46 -14.31
C ALA A 127 -14.38 -8.99 -13.90
N GLU A 128 -15.21 -8.62 -12.94
CA GLU A 128 -15.37 -7.24 -12.48
C GLU A 128 -15.24 -7.19 -10.95
N ALA A 129 -14.72 -6.08 -10.44
CA ALA A 129 -14.74 -5.74 -9.03
C ALA A 129 -15.10 -4.26 -8.89
N THR A 130 -15.87 -3.93 -7.85
CA THR A 130 -16.09 -2.54 -7.45
C THR A 130 -15.28 -2.26 -6.19
N VAL A 131 -14.43 -1.24 -6.28
CA VAL A 131 -13.64 -0.72 -5.15
C VAL A 131 -14.14 0.68 -4.80
N PHE A 132 -14.10 1.06 -3.53
CA PHE A 132 -14.50 2.39 -3.09
C PHE A 132 -13.25 3.21 -2.77
N LEU A 133 -12.99 4.26 -3.55
CA LEU A 133 -11.90 5.19 -3.28
C LEU A 133 -12.41 6.26 -2.31
N SER A 134 -11.82 6.34 -1.12
CA SER A 134 -12.19 7.32 -0.09
C SER A 134 -11.22 8.50 -0.06
N HIS A 135 -11.74 9.69 0.22
CA HIS A 135 -10.94 10.88 0.49
C HIS A 135 -10.56 11.01 1.97
N VAL A 136 -10.96 10.06 2.83
CA VAL A 136 -10.55 10.03 4.23
C VAL A 136 -9.13 9.45 4.32
N LEU A 137 -8.16 10.28 4.68
CA LEU A 137 -6.78 9.88 4.94
C LEU A 137 -6.56 9.72 6.46
N ALA A 138 -5.67 8.81 6.85
CA ALA A 138 -5.26 8.70 8.25
C ALA A 138 -4.42 9.92 8.65
N ALA A 139 -4.39 10.26 9.94
CA ALA A 139 -3.38 11.21 10.42
C ALA A 139 -1.98 10.61 10.25
N PRO A 140 -0.95 11.43 9.98
CA PRO A 140 0.42 10.96 9.90
C PRO A 140 0.84 10.32 11.22
N PRO A 141 1.62 9.22 11.19
CA PRO A 141 2.29 8.73 12.39
C PRO A 141 3.04 9.86 13.10
N SER A 142 2.90 9.94 14.42
CA SER A 142 3.40 11.07 15.21
C SER A 142 4.01 10.60 16.54
N GLY A 143 4.63 11.52 17.27
CA GLY A 143 5.26 11.20 18.56
C GLY A 143 6.39 10.17 18.42
N ILE A 144 7.17 10.29 17.34
CA ILE A 144 8.17 9.30 16.98
C ILE A 144 9.41 9.47 17.85
N MET A 145 9.87 8.37 18.44
CA MET A 145 11.05 8.30 19.29
C MET A 145 12.00 7.21 18.79
N ILE A 146 13.30 7.49 18.77
CA ILE A 146 14.38 6.59 18.37
C ILE A 146 15.30 6.47 19.59
N ASN A 147 15.29 5.31 20.27
CA ASN A 147 15.99 5.12 21.55
C ASN A 147 15.74 6.23 22.60
N ASP A 148 14.49 6.69 22.69
CA ASP A 148 14.04 7.77 23.57
C ASP A 148 14.50 9.19 23.17
N GLU A 149 15.14 9.36 22.02
CA GLU A 149 15.35 10.66 21.38
C GLU A 149 14.23 10.96 20.37
N PRO A 150 13.67 12.18 20.32
CA PRO A 150 12.69 12.55 19.30
C PRO A 150 13.25 12.39 17.89
N ALA A 151 12.46 11.86 16.96
CA ALA A 151 12.83 11.86 15.56
C ALA A 151 12.96 13.29 15.01
N ALA A 152 13.85 13.47 14.04
CA ALA A 152 13.91 14.70 13.25
C ALA A 152 12.65 14.86 12.39
N HIS A 153 12.40 16.07 11.88
CA HIS A 153 11.24 16.31 11.02
C HIS A 153 11.33 15.51 9.71
N ASP A 154 12.52 15.51 9.13
CA ASP A 154 12.87 14.92 7.84
C ASP A 154 14.36 14.57 7.83
N CYS A 155 14.87 14.10 6.69
CA CYS A 155 16.28 13.77 6.51
C CYS A 155 17.20 14.98 6.25
N ASP A 156 16.63 16.14 5.91
CA ASP A 156 17.37 17.39 5.67
C ASP A 156 17.57 18.21 6.94
N SER A 157 16.96 17.78 8.05
CA SER A 157 17.06 18.39 9.36
C SER A 157 18.53 18.45 9.82
N PRO A 158 19.00 19.62 10.30
CA PRO A 158 20.40 19.81 10.66
C PRO A 158 20.83 18.99 11.90
N ASP A 159 19.87 18.64 12.75
CA ASP A 159 20.08 17.99 14.04
C ASP A 159 19.39 16.61 14.03
N LEU A 160 19.93 15.66 13.24
CA LEU A 160 19.47 14.27 13.27
C LEU A 160 19.77 13.63 14.64
N PRO A 161 18.86 12.83 15.21
CA PRO A 161 19.10 12.14 16.47
C PRO A 161 20.25 11.14 16.32
N ILE A 162 21.18 11.16 17.28
CA ILE A 162 22.32 10.23 17.35
C ILE A 162 22.01 9.20 18.42
N VAL A 163 21.98 7.93 18.04
CA VAL A 163 21.60 6.81 18.90
C VAL A 163 22.64 5.68 18.84
N VAL A 164 22.54 4.72 19.76
CA VAL A 164 23.46 3.56 19.83
C VAL A 164 22.70 2.25 19.81
N ASN A 165 23.37 1.16 19.46
CA ASN A 165 22.73 -0.16 19.46
C ASN A 165 22.31 -0.62 20.86
N PRO A 166 21.18 -1.36 21.00
CA PRO A 166 20.21 -1.69 19.94
C PRO A 166 19.30 -0.50 19.59
N VAL A 167 18.85 -0.41 18.33
CA VAL A 167 17.98 0.68 17.87
C VAL A 167 16.52 0.25 17.86
N THR A 168 15.66 1.07 18.48
CA THR A 168 14.21 0.89 18.54
C THR A 168 13.52 2.19 18.14
N VAL A 169 12.58 2.10 17.19
CA VAL A 169 11.72 3.20 16.76
C VAL A 169 10.32 2.98 17.33
N ARG A 170 9.75 3.99 17.99
CA ARG A 170 8.41 3.99 18.57
C ARG A 170 7.60 5.13 17.99
N TRP A 171 6.29 4.97 17.86
CA TRP A 171 5.37 6.04 17.47
C TRP A 171 4.07 5.95 18.27
N ALA A 172 3.29 7.03 18.22
CA ALA A 172 1.95 7.06 18.79
C ALA A 172 0.95 6.30 17.89
N PRO A 173 -0.04 5.59 18.46
CA PRO A 173 -1.13 5.03 17.68
C PRO A 173 -1.89 6.11 16.89
N VAL A 174 -2.15 5.84 15.61
CA VAL A 174 -2.95 6.70 14.75
C VAL A 174 -4.43 6.34 14.95
N THR A 175 -5.23 7.32 15.35
CA THR A 175 -6.63 7.11 15.76
C THR A 175 -7.63 8.09 15.15
N THR A 176 -7.14 9.00 14.31
CA THR A 176 -7.94 10.05 13.69
C THR A 176 -7.61 10.18 12.21
N SER A 177 -8.50 10.81 11.45
CA SER A 177 -8.19 11.26 10.10
C SER A 177 -7.17 12.38 10.10
N HIS A 178 -6.59 12.61 8.93
CA HIS A 178 -5.66 13.70 8.67
C HIS A 178 -6.27 15.06 9.08
N PRO A 179 -5.52 15.96 9.74
CA PRO A 179 -6.08 17.18 10.33
C PRO A 179 -6.43 18.27 9.31
N THR A 180 -5.82 18.27 8.12
CA THR A 180 -5.96 19.36 7.13
C THR A 180 -6.27 18.88 5.71
N LEU A 181 -5.69 17.76 5.27
CA LEU A 181 -5.92 17.13 3.97
C LEU A 181 -7.08 16.12 3.96
N GLY A 182 -7.74 16.01 2.80
CA GLY A 182 -8.82 15.05 2.58
C GLY A 182 -10.10 15.37 3.34
N ALA A 183 -10.96 14.35 3.48
CA ALA A 183 -12.19 14.42 4.23
C ALA A 183 -11.99 14.00 5.70
N PHE A 184 -12.71 14.65 6.61
CA PHE A 184 -12.78 14.20 8.00
C PHE A 184 -13.72 13.00 8.14
N GLY A 185 -13.27 11.96 8.84
CA GLY A 185 -14.05 10.75 9.03
C GLY A 185 -13.44 9.82 10.08
N PRO A 186 -14.16 8.75 10.47
CA PRO A 186 -13.57 7.68 11.26
C PRO A 186 -12.44 7.01 10.46
N VAL A 187 -11.37 6.63 11.16
CA VAL A 187 -10.25 5.89 10.58
C VAL A 187 -9.93 4.73 11.51
N GLU A 188 -9.85 3.53 10.94
CA GLU A 188 -9.28 2.37 11.59
C GLU A 188 -8.00 1.96 10.85
N ILE A 189 -6.90 1.77 11.58
CA ILE A 189 -5.66 1.30 10.98
C ILE A 189 -5.78 -0.20 10.73
N ALA A 190 -5.55 -0.62 9.49
CA ALA A 190 -5.50 -2.01 9.09
C ALA A 190 -4.11 -2.62 9.32
N ARG A 191 -3.05 -1.84 9.09
CA ARG A 191 -1.65 -2.21 9.35
C ARG A 191 -0.75 -0.98 9.40
N TYR A 192 0.41 -1.13 10.02
CA TYR A 192 1.55 -0.26 9.76
C TYR A 192 2.51 -0.95 8.80
N GLN A 193 3.24 -0.20 7.99
CA GLN A 193 4.40 -0.68 7.27
C GLN A 193 5.61 0.10 7.76
N PHE A 194 6.68 -0.59 8.13
CA PHE A 194 7.91 0.02 8.59
C PHE A 194 9.01 -0.28 7.58
N PHE A 195 9.69 0.77 7.12
CA PHE A 195 10.88 0.65 6.32
C PHE A 195 12.06 1.25 7.07
N VAL A 196 13.22 0.62 6.92
CA VAL A 196 14.49 1.24 7.28
C VAL A 196 15.49 0.90 6.20
N GLU A 197 16.32 1.87 5.84
CA GLU A 197 17.34 1.72 4.83
C GLU A 197 18.61 2.48 5.16
N GLN A 198 19.72 1.91 4.72
CA GLN A 198 21.04 2.52 4.70
C GLN A 198 21.75 2.04 3.44
N ASP A 199 22.24 2.97 2.63
CA ASP A 199 22.86 2.69 1.34
C ASP A 199 21.99 1.72 0.49
N ASP A 200 22.50 0.55 0.14
CA ASP A 200 21.79 -0.47 -0.64
C ASP A 200 20.98 -1.47 0.22
N ALA A 201 21.08 -1.38 1.55
CA ALA A 201 20.39 -2.28 2.47
C ALA A 201 19.03 -1.71 2.86
N LYS A 202 17.95 -2.43 2.50
CA LYS A 202 16.58 -2.07 2.84
C LYS A 202 15.87 -3.21 3.57
N LEU A 203 15.24 -2.88 4.69
CA LEU A 203 14.31 -3.74 5.41
C LEU A 203 12.91 -3.14 5.30
N SER A 204 11.92 -4.01 5.03
CA SER A 204 10.50 -3.66 5.03
C SER A 204 9.73 -4.67 5.85
N MET A 205 8.77 -4.22 6.64
CA MET A 205 7.95 -5.07 7.49
C MET A 205 6.50 -4.57 7.55
N ASP A 206 5.56 -5.47 7.26
CA ASP A 206 4.14 -5.25 7.58
C ASP A 206 3.89 -5.61 9.04
N LEU A 207 3.33 -4.66 9.79
CA LEU A 207 3.07 -4.77 11.22
C LEU A 207 1.55 -4.76 11.49
N PRO A 208 1.06 -5.57 12.44
CA PRO A 208 -0.33 -5.47 12.89
C PRO A 208 -0.67 -4.06 13.38
N PRO A 209 -1.94 -3.63 13.31
CA PRO A 209 -2.33 -2.26 13.64
C PRO A 209 -2.18 -1.89 15.12
N THR A 210 -1.94 -2.89 15.99
CA THR A 210 -1.68 -2.68 17.43
C THR A 210 -0.20 -2.53 17.75
N VAL A 211 0.70 -2.68 16.77
CA VAL A 211 2.14 -2.54 16.95
C VAL A 211 2.54 -1.11 16.63
N THR A 212 3.14 -0.43 17.60
CA THR A 212 3.63 0.96 17.47
C THR A 212 5.09 1.11 17.90
N GLU A 213 5.84 0.02 17.77
CA GLU A 213 7.26 -0.07 18.09
C GLU A 213 7.90 -1.11 17.16
N PHE A 214 9.09 -0.80 16.66
CA PHE A 214 9.90 -1.71 15.87
C PHE A 214 11.36 -1.67 16.33
N ALA A 215 11.92 -2.84 16.64
CA ALA A 215 13.33 -3.00 16.95
C ALA A 215 14.08 -3.37 15.66
N ILE A 216 15.02 -2.53 15.26
CA ILE A 216 15.80 -2.75 14.04
C ILE A 216 16.79 -3.89 14.30
N PRO A 217 16.91 -4.89 13.40
CA PRO A 217 17.88 -5.97 13.57
C PRO A 217 19.30 -5.44 13.80
N PRO A 218 19.98 -5.83 14.89
CA PRO A 218 21.30 -5.26 15.24
C PRO A 218 22.36 -5.42 14.15
N ASP A 219 22.28 -6.49 13.36
CA ASP A 219 23.21 -6.73 12.24
C ASP A 219 23.09 -5.66 11.14
N MET A 220 21.92 -5.03 10.99
CA MET A 220 21.70 -3.95 10.04
C MET A 220 22.32 -2.62 10.51
N THR A 221 22.35 -2.40 11.83
CA THR A 221 22.86 -1.16 12.45
C THR A 221 24.27 -1.32 13.01
N ALA A 222 24.94 -2.45 12.74
CA ALA A 222 26.23 -2.79 13.34
C ALA A 222 27.37 -1.86 12.89
N GLU A 223 27.33 -1.38 11.64
CA GLU A 223 28.39 -0.51 11.08
C GLU A 223 28.20 0.97 11.44
N GLY A 224 27.08 1.33 12.09
CA GLY A 224 26.73 2.71 12.37
C GLY A 224 26.37 3.50 11.10
N GLY A 225 26.34 4.83 11.19
CA GLY A 225 26.06 5.72 10.06
C GLY A 225 24.62 6.23 10.01
N THR A 226 24.27 6.89 8.91
CA THR A 226 22.93 7.48 8.72
C THR A 226 21.96 6.43 8.18
N PHE A 227 20.78 6.37 8.77
CA PHE A 227 19.67 5.53 8.35
C PHE A 227 18.47 6.41 8.05
N LYS A 228 17.75 6.08 6.97
CA LYS A 228 16.41 6.59 6.69
C LYS A 228 15.40 5.56 7.16
N PHE A 229 14.31 6.00 7.77
CA PHE A 229 13.17 5.14 8.07
C PHE A 229 11.88 5.79 7.60
N GLU A 230 10.89 4.95 7.36
CA GLU A 230 9.55 5.36 6.94
C GLU A 230 8.51 4.56 7.72
N ILE A 231 7.44 5.23 8.13
CA ILE A 231 6.28 4.60 8.77
C ILE A 231 5.05 4.94 7.95
N ILE A 232 4.42 3.91 7.39
CA ILE A 232 3.17 4.05 6.64
C ILE A 232 2.01 3.54 7.50
N ALA A 233 1.05 4.39 7.79
CA ALA A 233 -0.24 4.01 8.35
C ALA A 233 -1.21 3.67 7.21
N ARG A 234 -1.58 2.38 7.08
CA ARG A 234 -2.62 1.96 6.14
C ARG A 234 -3.95 1.85 6.84
N ALA A 235 -4.92 2.64 6.41
CA ALA A 235 -6.29 2.57 6.90
C ALA A 235 -7.06 1.38 6.28
N ASP A 236 -8.18 1.02 6.90
CA ASP A 236 -9.10 -0.03 6.41
C ASP A 236 -9.72 0.29 5.05
N ASN A 237 -9.82 1.57 4.70
CA ASN A 237 -10.18 2.07 3.37
C ASN A 237 -9.03 2.00 2.34
N LEU A 238 -7.92 1.34 2.68
CA LEU A 238 -6.71 1.11 1.88
C LEU A 238 -5.80 2.33 1.69
N ASN A 239 -6.21 3.54 2.05
CA ASN A 239 -5.34 4.70 1.94
C ASN A 239 -4.11 4.55 2.84
N ASN A 240 -2.97 5.00 2.33
CA ASN A 240 -1.69 5.06 3.00
C ASN A 240 -1.37 6.50 3.39
N THR A 241 -0.86 6.70 4.60
CA THR A 241 -0.26 7.95 5.03
C THR A 241 1.10 7.65 5.63
N ALA A 242 2.14 8.08 4.94
CA ALA A 242 3.53 7.88 5.25
C ALA A 242 4.13 9.13 5.90
N ILE A 243 5.12 8.88 6.74
CA ILE A 243 6.14 9.86 7.12
C ILE A 243 7.49 9.20 6.90
N GLU A 244 8.49 10.02 6.66
CA GLU A 244 9.90 9.61 6.64
C GLU A 244 10.78 10.54 7.45
N SER A 245 11.87 10.01 7.98
CA SER A 245 12.88 10.77 8.73
C SER A 245 14.20 9.99 8.78
N CYS A 246 15.25 10.63 9.28
CA CYS A 246 16.57 10.04 9.41
C CYS A 246 17.11 10.07 10.84
N PHE A 247 18.06 9.19 11.13
CA PHE A 247 18.84 9.17 12.36
C PHE A 247 20.26 8.67 12.10
N ILE A 248 21.14 8.88 13.06
CA ILE A 248 22.53 8.43 13.01
C ILE A 248 22.74 7.38 14.09
N VAL A 249 23.31 6.24 13.72
CA VAL A 249 23.79 5.24 14.67
C VAL A 249 25.28 5.47 14.89
N ASP A 250 25.66 5.74 16.15
CA ASP A 250 27.06 5.79 16.55
C ASP A 250 27.57 4.34 16.81
N PRO A 251 28.55 3.85 16.02
CA PRO A 251 29.17 2.56 16.27
C PRO A 251 30.11 2.70 17.46
N MET A 252 29.57 2.55 18.67
CA MET A 252 30.35 2.55 19.92
C MET A 252 31.59 1.64 19.85
#